data_AF-A0A9D0GBG6-F1
#
_entry.id   AF-A0A9D0GBG6-F1
#
_cell.length_a   1.000
_cell.length_b   1.000
_cell.length_c   1.000
_cell.angle_alpha   90.00
_cell.angle_beta   90.00
_cell.angle_gamma   90.00
#
_symmetry.space_group_name_H-M   'P 1'
#
loop_
_entity.id
_entity.type
_entity.pdbx_description
1 polymer ?
#
loop_
_entity_poly.entity_id
_entity_poly.type
_entity_poly.pdbx_seq_one_letter_code
_entity_poly.pdbx_strand_id
1 'polypeptide(L)'
;MIEGFIRGMLGSWGSRLLDLILSHPVIVSGILAAWLGLYLAGRLQLAHIERQTVEMVTRLSREMIARKPHITSRGLYRRIYPRWKEAVREWGWFIPHRFDLWPVPVRPETVEQKIPLSAQWIAETLTKHGIQLEQSNNDRQSA
;
A
#
# COMPACT_ATOMS: atom_id res chain seq x y z
N MET A 1 -34.32 -12.41 -22.20
CA MET A 1 -34.52 -13.06 -20.88
C MET A 1 -33.56 -12.56 -19.81
N ILE A 2 -32.25 -12.44 -20.09
CA ILE A 2 -31.25 -11.93 -19.12
C ILE A 2 -31.56 -10.48 -18.68
N GLU A 3 -31.96 -9.61 -19.61
CA GLU A 3 -32.23 -8.20 -19.34
C GLU A 3 -33.41 -7.96 -18.37
N GLY A 4 -34.46 -8.78 -18.47
CA GLY A 4 -35.62 -8.72 -17.56
C GLY A 4 -35.29 -9.22 -16.15
N PHE A 5 -34.40 -10.22 -16.03
CA PHE A 5 -33.92 -10.73 -14.75
C PHE A 5 -33.01 -9.70 -14.04
N ILE A 6 -32.11 -9.06 -14.80
CA ILE A 6 -31.23 -8.00 -14.30
C ILE A 6 -32.04 -6.77 -13.87
N ARG A 7 -33.02 -6.32 -14.67
CA ARG A 7 -33.93 -5.21 -14.30
C ARG A 7 -34.78 -5.57 -13.07
N GLY A 8 -35.17 -6.83 -12.90
CA GLY A 8 -35.92 -7.33 -11.74
C GLY A 8 -35.11 -7.34 -10.44
N MET A 9 -33.83 -7.71 -10.48
CA MET A 9 -32.95 -7.74 -9.29
C MET A 9 -32.45 -6.35 -8.87
N LEU A 10 -32.28 -5.42 -9.82
CA LEU A 10 -31.69 -4.10 -9.59
C LEU A 10 -32.71 -3.02 -9.15
N GLY A 11 -34.00 -3.33 -9.18
CA GLY A 11 -35.07 -2.40 -8.85
C GLY A 11 -35.11 -1.14 -9.73
N SER A 12 -35.81 -0.11 -9.26
CA SER A 12 -35.94 1.18 -9.98
C SER A 12 -34.62 1.94 -10.13
N TRP A 13 -33.61 1.62 -9.32
CA TRP A 13 -32.32 2.31 -9.31
C TRP A 13 -31.36 1.76 -10.36
N GLY A 14 -31.20 0.43 -10.46
CA GLY A 14 -30.29 -0.11 -11.47
C GLY A 14 -30.88 -0.18 -12.88
N SER A 15 -32.21 -0.14 -13.05
CA SER A 15 -32.82 0.12 -14.37
C SER A 15 -32.44 1.51 -14.91
N ARG A 16 -32.46 2.55 -14.07
CA ARG A 16 -31.99 3.89 -14.44
C ARG A 16 -30.51 3.95 -14.77
N LEU A 17 -29.67 3.21 -14.03
CA LEU A 17 -28.24 3.09 -14.36
C LEU A 17 -28.01 2.40 -15.71
N LEU A 18 -28.74 1.32 -16.00
CA LEU A 18 -28.63 0.63 -17.29
C LEU A 18 -29.08 1.53 -18.44
N ASP A 19 -30.18 2.25 -18.28
CA ASP A 19 -30.64 3.20 -19.30
C ASP A 19 -29.62 4.34 -19.50
N LEU A 20 -28.93 4.79 -18.45
CA LEU A 20 -27.83 5.76 -18.56
C LEU A 20 -26.60 5.20 -19.32
N ILE A 21 -26.23 3.95 -19.05
CA ILE A 21 -25.12 3.25 -19.73
C ILE A 21 -25.43 3.04 -21.21
N LEU A 22 -26.66 2.63 -21.53
CA LEU A 22 -27.10 2.36 -22.90
C LEU A 22 -27.33 3.64 -23.71
N SER A 23 -27.77 4.73 -23.06
CA SER A 23 -28.00 6.01 -23.73
C SER A 23 -26.71 6.79 -24.01
N HIS A 24 -25.67 6.64 -23.17
CA HIS A 24 -24.42 7.40 -23.31
C HIS A 24 -23.17 6.52 -23.14
N PRO A 25 -22.98 5.50 -24.01
CA PRO A 25 -21.92 4.50 -23.83
C PRO A 25 -20.51 5.11 -23.89
N VAL A 26 -20.29 6.14 -24.71
CA VAL A 26 -18.99 6.82 -24.83
C VAL A 26 -18.64 7.58 -23.55
N ILE A 27 -19.61 8.27 -22.94
CA ILE A 27 -19.41 9.06 -21.71
C ILE A 27 -19.09 8.12 -20.55
N VAL A 28 -19.88 7.06 -20.38
CA VAL A 28 -19.66 6.08 -19.31
C VAL A 28 -18.31 5.39 -19.48
N SER A 29 -17.98 4.96 -20.70
CA SER A 29 -16.68 4.34 -20.98
C SER A 29 -15.52 5.30 -20.72
N GLY A 30 -15.68 6.58 -21.06
CA GLY A 30 -14.69 7.62 -20.76
C GLY A 30 -14.46 7.81 -19.27
N ILE A 31 -15.54 7.87 -18.47
CA ILE A 31 -15.46 7.97 -17.00
C ILE A 31 -14.79 6.73 -16.42
N LEU A 32 -15.17 5.53 -16.86
CA LEU A 32 -14.57 4.27 -16.40
C LEU A 32 -13.09 4.16 -16.78
N ALA A 33 -12.72 4.57 -17.99
CA ALA A 33 -11.34 4.60 -18.44
C ALA A 33 -10.50 5.58 -17.62
N ALA A 34 -11.03 6.78 -17.34
CA ALA A 34 -10.38 7.76 -16.48
C ALA A 34 -10.21 7.21 -15.05
N TRP A 35 -11.23 6.57 -14.50
CA TRP A 35 -11.19 5.95 -13.17
C TRP A 35 -10.16 4.81 -13.11
N LEU A 36 -10.12 3.95 -14.13
CA LEU A 36 -9.14 2.87 -14.25
C LEU A 36 -7.71 3.43 -14.36
N GLY A 37 -7.51 4.50 -15.13
CA GLY A 37 -6.22 5.19 -15.23
C GLY A 37 -5.75 5.74 -13.89
N LEU A 38 -6.64 6.36 -13.13
CA LEU A 38 -6.36 6.86 -11.78
C LEU A 38 -6.01 5.73 -10.81
N TYR A 39 -6.74 4.61 -10.87
CA TYR A 39 -6.47 3.42 -10.08
C TYR A 39 -5.09 2.83 -10.37
N LEU A 40 -4.75 2.65 -11.65
CA LEU A 40 -3.45 2.15 -12.10
C LEU A 40 -2.32 3.08 -11.67
N ALA A 41 -2.48 4.38 -11.86
CA ALA A 41 -1.49 5.36 -11.42
C ALA A 41 -1.23 5.29 -9.90
N GLY A 42 -2.29 5.18 -9.10
CA GLY A 42 -2.17 5.01 -7.65
C GLY A 42 -1.47 3.70 -7.27
N ARG A 43 -1.78 2.60 -7.94
CA ARG A 43 -1.10 1.30 -7.75
C ARG A 43 0.40 1.39 -8.05
N LEU A 44 0.77 2.08 -9.11
CA LEU A 44 2.17 2.30 -9.47
C LEU A 44 2.88 3.19 -8.43
N GLN A 45 2.23 4.25 -7.93
CA GLN A 45 2.78 5.06 -6.84
C GLN A 45 2.98 4.25 -5.56
N LEU A 46 2.01 3.40 -5.18
CA LEU A 46 2.14 2.53 -4.02
C LEU A 46 3.31 1.54 -4.17
N ALA A 47 3.45 0.92 -5.34
CA ALA A 47 4.56 0.02 -5.63
C ALA A 47 5.92 0.74 -5.61
N HIS A 48 5.97 2.00 -6.05
CA HIS A 48 7.16 2.83 -5.94
C HIS A 48 7.53 3.12 -4.47
N ILE A 49 6.56 3.53 -3.66
CA ILE A 49 6.72 3.76 -2.21
C ILE A 49 7.20 2.50 -1.50
N GLU A 50 6.67 1.33 -1.85
CA GLU A 50 7.10 0.05 -1.28
C GLU A 50 8.56 -0.24 -1.60
N ARG A 51 8.98 -0.09 -2.86
CA ARG A 51 10.38 -0.28 -3.26
C ARG A 51 11.31 0.69 -2.55
N GLN A 52 10.95 1.98 -2.49
CA GLN A 52 11.73 3.00 -1.77
C GLN A 52 11.82 2.70 -0.27
N THR A 53 10.75 2.18 0.33
CA THR A 53 10.75 1.75 1.73
C THR A 53 11.73 0.62 1.98
N VAL A 54 11.69 -0.44 1.14
CA VAL A 54 12.60 -1.59 1.24
C VAL A 54 14.05 -1.16 1.03
N GLU A 55 14.32 -0.33 0.01
CA GLU A 55 15.65 0.19 -0.27
C GLU A 55 16.20 1.02 0.90
N MET A 56 15.38 1.92 1.44
CA MET A 56 15.76 2.74 2.59
C MET A 56 16.08 1.87 3.82
N VAL A 57 15.22 0.89 4.12
CA VAL A 57 15.38 -0.01 5.27
C VAL A 57 16.63 -0.86 5.12
N THR A 58 16.85 -1.46 3.95
CA THR A 58 18.01 -2.33 3.70
C THR A 58 19.32 -1.52 3.73
N ARG A 59 19.36 -0.35 3.10
CA ARG A 59 20.52 0.55 3.11
C ARG A 59 20.88 1.00 4.53
N LEU A 60 19.90 1.58 5.25
CA LEU A 60 20.12 2.07 6.61
C LEU A 60 20.48 0.94 7.58
N SER A 61 19.88 -0.24 7.43
CA SER A 61 20.21 -1.38 8.28
C SER A 61 21.62 -1.88 8.02
N ARG A 62 22.06 -1.98 6.76
CA ARG A 62 23.43 -2.38 6.41
C ARG A 62 24.47 -1.42 7.01
N GLU A 63 24.24 -0.11 6.88
CA GLU A 63 25.11 0.90 7.48
C GLU A 63 25.15 0.81 9.01
N MET A 64 24.00 0.55 9.65
CA MET A 64 23.94 0.43 11.11
C MET A 64 24.54 -0.86 11.64
N ILE A 65 24.36 -1.99 10.96
CA ILE A 65 24.96 -3.28 11.32
C ILE A 65 26.48 -3.21 11.17
N ALA A 66 26.99 -2.57 10.11
CA ALA A 66 28.42 -2.37 9.93
C ALA A 66 29.06 -1.56 11.07
N ARG A 67 28.32 -0.61 11.67
CA ARG A 67 28.78 0.18 12.83
C ARG A 67 28.54 -0.50 14.17
N LYS A 68 27.47 -1.29 14.29
CA LYS A 68 27.01 -1.97 15.52
C LYS A 68 26.44 -3.33 15.16
N PRO A 69 27.24 -4.42 15.23
CA PRO A 69 26.84 -5.73 14.73
C PRO A 69 25.67 -6.37 15.52
N HIS A 70 25.47 -5.98 16.78
CA HIS A 70 24.47 -6.59 17.70
C HIS A 70 23.17 -5.78 17.79
N ILE A 71 22.77 -5.12 16.70
CA ILE A 71 21.56 -4.29 16.70
C ILE A 71 20.31 -5.15 16.47
N THR A 72 19.33 -5.01 17.35
CA THR A 72 18.04 -5.71 17.25
C THR A 72 17.10 -5.02 16.24
N SER A 73 16.14 -5.79 15.70
CA SER A 73 15.10 -5.27 14.79
C SER A 73 14.29 -4.12 15.39
N ARG A 74 14.00 -4.17 16.70
CA ARG A 74 13.32 -3.09 17.44
C ARG A 74 14.17 -1.81 17.52
N GLY A 75 15.49 -1.96 17.66
CA GLY A 75 16.44 -0.86 17.64
C GLY A 75 16.53 -0.19 16.26
N LEU A 76 16.53 -1.00 15.19
CA LEU A 76 16.46 -0.51 13.81
C LEU A 76 15.15 0.22 13.53
N TYR A 77 14.02 -0.38 13.91
CA TYR A 77 12.69 0.23 13.76
C TYR A 77 12.62 1.63 14.35
N ARG A 78 13.04 1.80 15.61
CA ARG A 78 13.02 3.11 16.30
C ARG A 78 13.79 4.21 15.57
N ARG A 79 14.83 3.86 14.80
CA ARG A 79 15.66 4.82 14.06
C ARG A 79 15.20 5.05 12.63
N ILE A 80 14.67 4.01 11.98
CA ILE A 80 14.22 4.07 10.60
C ILE A 80 12.85 4.74 10.52
N TYR A 81 11.94 4.44 11.45
CA TYR A 81 10.55 4.92 11.41
C TYR A 81 10.39 6.44 11.32
N PRO A 82 11.10 7.28 12.11
CA PRO A 82 10.98 8.73 11.99
C PRO A 82 11.39 9.24 10.61
N ARG A 83 12.53 8.75 10.10
CA ARG A 83 13.05 9.13 8.77
C ARG A 83 12.14 8.65 7.65
N TRP A 84 11.58 7.45 7.80
CA TRP A 84 10.63 6.90 6.83
C TRP A 84 9.37 7.78 6.75
N LYS A 85 8.82 8.23 7.89
CA LYS A 85 7.65 9.13 7.90
C LYS A 85 7.91 10.45 7.18
N GLU A 86 9.12 10.99 7.28
CA GLU A 86 9.51 12.20 6.55
C GLU A 86 9.61 11.91 5.04
N ALA A 87 10.34 10.86 4.67
CA ALA A 87 10.59 10.51 3.27
C ALA A 87 9.32 10.11 2.50
N VAL A 88 8.39 9.37 3.14
CA VAL A 88 7.13 8.95 2.52
C VAL A 88 6.31 10.12 1.98
N ARG A 89 6.38 11.29 2.61
CA ARG A 89 5.62 12.48 2.19
C ARG A 89 6.11 13.03 0.84
N GLU A 90 7.33 12.69 0.42
CA GLU A 90 7.95 13.18 -0.80
C GLU A 90 7.89 12.16 -1.95
N TRP A 91 7.53 10.90 -1.67
CA TRP A 91 7.59 9.81 -2.64
C TRP A 91 6.36 9.69 -3.57
N GLY A 92 5.32 10.47 -3.34
CA GLY A 92 4.12 10.42 -4.17
C GLY A 92 3.07 11.45 -3.79
N TRP A 93 2.01 11.51 -4.61
CA TRP A 93 0.93 12.48 -4.42
C TRP A 93 -0.33 11.80 -3.89
N PHE A 94 -0.64 10.60 -4.39
CA PHE A 94 -1.79 9.82 -3.93
C PHE A 94 -1.54 8.31 -3.97
N ILE A 95 -2.29 7.58 -3.15
CA ILE A 95 -2.40 6.12 -3.23
C ILE A 95 -3.87 5.72 -3.23
N PRO A 96 -4.22 4.52 -3.72
CA PRO A 96 -5.57 4.00 -3.58
C PRO A 96 -5.94 3.90 -2.11
N HIS A 97 -7.16 4.28 -1.77
CA HIS A 97 -7.73 4.10 -0.44
C HIS A 97 -7.63 2.64 0.01
N ARG A 98 -7.86 2.37 1.30
CA ARG A 98 -7.87 0.99 1.85
C ARG A 98 -8.71 0.02 1.02
N PHE A 99 -9.91 0.47 0.59
CA PHE A 99 -10.84 -0.30 -0.25
C PHE A 99 -10.63 -0.12 -1.76
N ASP A 100 -9.56 0.56 -2.19
CA ASP A 100 -9.19 0.75 -3.60
C ASP A 100 -10.21 1.56 -4.44
N LEU A 101 -11.22 2.17 -3.81
CA LEU A 101 -12.33 2.85 -4.49
C LEU A 101 -12.02 4.29 -4.94
N TRP A 102 -11.13 5.00 -4.26
CA TRP A 102 -10.75 6.39 -4.57
C TRP A 102 -9.30 6.67 -4.20
N PRO A 103 -8.64 7.65 -4.84
CA PRO A 103 -7.31 8.09 -4.42
C PRO A 103 -7.38 8.88 -3.10
N VAL A 104 -6.37 8.72 -2.26
CA VAL A 104 -6.15 9.52 -1.06
C VAL A 104 -4.73 10.08 -1.06
N PRO A 105 -4.48 11.25 -0.48
CA PRO A 105 -3.14 11.85 -0.47
C PRO A 105 -2.14 10.93 0.24
N VAL A 106 -0.91 10.88 -0.25
CA VAL A 106 0.17 10.12 0.41
C VAL A 106 0.47 10.75 1.76
N ARG A 107 0.17 9.99 2.81
CA ARG A 107 0.52 10.31 4.18
C ARG A 107 1.06 9.07 4.88
N PRO A 108 1.96 9.22 5.87
CA PRO A 108 2.49 8.07 6.61
C PRO A 108 1.39 7.15 7.14
N GLU A 109 0.30 7.73 7.66
CA GLU A 109 -0.82 6.96 8.23
C GLU A 109 -1.59 6.16 7.17
N THR A 110 -1.72 6.72 5.95
CA THR A 110 -2.37 6.02 4.83
C THR A 110 -1.48 4.94 4.23
N VAL A 111 -0.17 5.18 4.19
CA VAL A 111 0.81 4.19 3.69
C VAL A 111 0.97 3.07 4.70
N GLU A 112 0.98 3.35 6.01
CA GLU A 112 1.09 2.36 7.08
C GLU A 112 -0.05 1.33 7.08
N GLN A 113 -1.25 1.74 6.61
CA GLN A 113 -2.37 0.81 6.40
C GLN A 113 -2.12 -0.22 5.29
N LYS A 114 -1.21 0.06 4.36
CA LYS A 114 -0.87 -0.80 3.22
C LYS A 114 0.51 -1.48 3.42
N ILE A 115 1.43 -0.80 4.08
CA ILE A 115 2.81 -1.24 4.36
C ILE A 115 3.04 -1.08 5.88
N PRO A 116 2.74 -2.11 6.68
CA PRO A 116 2.89 -2.03 8.13
C PRO A 116 4.38 -2.12 8.50
N LEU A 117 5.07 -0.97 8.51
CA LEU A 117 6.47 -0.88 8.91
C LEU A 117 6.59 -1.19 10.39
N SER A 118 6.82 -2.45 10.74
CA SER A 118 7.01 -2.93 12.11
C SER A 118 8.42 -3.50 12.30
N ALA A 119 8.84 -3.70 13.56
CA ALA A 119 10.11 -4.38 13.83
C ALA A 119 10.15 -5.79 13.22
N GLN A 120 9.01 -6.49 13.21
CA GLN A 120 8.86 -7.78 12.56
C GLN A 120 9.00 -7.66 11.04
N TRP A 121 8.31 -6.70 10.42
CA TRP A 121 8.40 -6.45 8.98
C TRP A 121 9.83 -6.13 8.54
N ILE A 122 10.58 -5.35 9.35
CA ILE A 122 11.99 -5.05 9.10
C ILE A 122 12.83 -6.33 9.16
N ALA A 123 12.63 -7.17 10.19
CA ALA A 123 13.37 -8.43 10.32
C ALA A 123 13.10 -9.37 9.13
N GLU A 124 11.83 -9.52 8.73
CA GLU A 124 11.44 -10.33 7.57
C GLU A 124 12.02 -9.77 6.27
N THR A 125 11.97 -8.45 6.06
CA THR A 125 12.51 -7.79 4.87
C THR A 125 14.03 -7.99 4.76
N LEU A 126 14.75 -7.83 5.87
CA LEU A 126 16.20 -8.03 5.92
C LEU A 126 16.58 -9.48 5.68
N THR A 127 15.82 -10.43 6.26
CA THR A 127 16.02 -11.87 6.05
C THR A 127 15.85 -12.23 4.56
N LYS A 128 14.80 -11.71 3.90
CA LYS A 128 14.59 -11.88 2.45
C LYS A 128 15.74 -11.34 1.60
N HIS A 129 16.50 -10.39 2.12
CA HIS A 129 17.65 -9.76 1.45
C HIS A 129 19.00 -10.31 1.93
N GLY A 130 19.00 -11.45 2.64
CA GLY A 130 20.22 -12.14 3.08
C GLY A 130 20.92 -11.50 4.29
N ILE A 131 20.27 -10.57 5.00
CA ILE A 131 20.82 -9.90 6.18
C ILE A 131 20.22 -10.57 7.42
N GLN A 132 21.02 -11.37 8.12
CA GLN A 132 20.63 -11.98 9.38
C GLN A 132 20.78 -10.96 10.51
N LEU A 133 19.68 -10.67 11.21
CA LEU A 133 19.71 -9.97 12.49
C LEU A 133 19.85 -10.99 13.62
N GLU A 134 20.50 -10.58 14.70
CA GLU A 134 20.49 -11.34 15.94
C GLU A 134 19.04 -11.46 16.42
N GLN A 135 18.50 -12.69 16.38
CA GLN A 135 17.11 -12.95 16.75
C GLN A 135 16.90 -12.51 18.20
N SER A 136 15.96 -11.60 18.43
CA SER A 136 15.41 -11.43 19.77
C SER A 136 14.65 -12.71 20.09
N ASN A 137 15.34 -13.64 20.76
CA ASN A 137 14.89 -14.98 21.10
C ASN A 137 13.82 -14.97 22.22
N ASN A 138 12.97 -13.93 22.31
CA ASN A 138 12.15 -13.70 23.52
C ASN A 138 10.65 -13.44 23.30
N ASP A 139 10.15 -13.34 22.06
CA ASP A 139 8.72 -13.07 21.83
C ASP A 139 7.89 -14.33 21.49
N ARG A 140 8.43 -15.53 21.73
CA ARG A 140 7.68 -16.81 21.66
C ARG A 140 7.23 -17.35 23.03
N GLN A 141 7.42 -16.62 24.12
CA GLN A 141 6.97 -17.01 25.45
C GLN A 141 5.96 -16.00 26.00
N SER A 142 4.76 -15.93 25.42
CA SER A 142 3.56 -15.34 26.03
C SER A 142 2.33 -15.69 25.17
N ALA A 143 1.97 -16.97 25.15
CA ALA A 143 0.64 -17.45 24.75
C ALA A 143 0.24 -18.56 25.72
#